data_AF-A0A9D5T456-F1
#
_entry.id   AF-A0A9D5T456-F1
#
_cell.length_a   1.000
_cell.length_b   1.000
_cell.length_c   1.000
_cell.angle_alpha   90.00
_cell.angle_beta   90.00
_cell.angle_gamma   90.00
#
_symmetry.space_group_name_H-M   'P 1'
#
loop_
_entity.id
_entity.type
_entity.pdbx_description
1 polymer ?
#
loop_
_entity_poly.entity_id
_entity_poly.type
_entity_poly.pdbx_seq_one_letter_code
_entity_poly.pdbx_strand_id
1 'polypeptide(L)'
;MDENKEKELKKGEVPENDTLSAEEKKEVDEILENLKKSRNEAVTDWDGLAQVGAGNDEIIEEDDEIIEEDEDEKEEKPEKKSGKKSKKKEEEYDDDELCVACGKRKRYTEVDEDSLYCKVCREKMKKTPMNFWGVLSFIMAICAGIFAVVCSTYAISIAVPVIRGDNFAKSGKYYSAVSSYQEAILIAEKLNADMNQQSSQTATLEQPQTFFDAGKATYAKIIRTFHDMGSLLSAQDYVTQFEEFKALESFRYADIKEYSDLLSGFADTVSFINTRYQGVLSTLQYSSDTMKIEDIKPTLDELEALKKSPNHNKYAVAYMQSYMCSVIDGTEKYQIKYLEEIRQGGLEYEGMCLSQLCMLYLEEGNLAEVEKICNDALKAAPESIDYYEYLMKVKIRQGRPQDALEIYYQAEKAVALVYYPVDPTTGLGESYSIPYTLLTEKAVCHALLGQEAEALAAIDQSYAQGINIHNANVYALLHYVYHVKGTEPVYEENIKILDSVDNGYDTVVSVFETSSVEINKDVQAVINGEKTLEDVFVRGEVYLK
;
A
#
# COMPACT_ATOMS: atom_id res chain seq x y z
N MET A 1 51.10 -17.66 -26.53
CA MET A 1 52.21 -17.93 -25.59
C MET A 1 51.74 -17.52 -24.21
N ASP A 2 50.73 -18.19 -23.64
CA ASP A 2 50.60 -19.64 -23.31
C ASP A 2 51.34 -19.92 -21.98
N GLU A 3 50.82 -20.68 -21.02
CA GLU A 3 49.53 -21.37 -20.94
C GLU A 3 49.11 -21.63 -19.48
N ASN A 4 47.80 -21.79 -19.33
CA ASN A 4 47.01 -22.28 -18.19
C ASN A 4 47.63 -23.41 -17.31
N LYS A 5 47.41 -23.38 -15.98
CA LYS A 5 46.78 -24.51 -15.26
C LYS A 5 46.31 -24.25 -13.83
N GLU A 6 45.18 -24.88 -13.50
CA GLU A 6 44.36 -24.73 -12.29
C GLU A 6 44.95 -25.37 -11.02
N LYS A 7 44.38 -25.00 -9.88
CA LYS A 7 44.11 -25.95 -8.77
C LYS A 7 42.74 -25.70 -8.14
N GLU A 8 42.09 -26.79 -7.79
CA GLU A 8 40.66 -26.89 -7.49
C GLU A 8 40.28 -26.35 -6.10
N LEU A 9 39.08 -25.76 -5.98
CA LEU A 9 38.39 -25.58 -4.71
C LEU A 9 37.20 -26.56 -4.65
N LYS A 10 37.21 -27.43 -3.65
CA LYS A 10 36.17 -28.46 -3.47
C LYS A 10 34.89 -27.84 -2.89
N LYS A 11 33.74 -28.25 -3.41
CA LYS A 11 32.43 -28.05 -2.76
C LYS A 11 32.41 -28.81 -1.43
N GLY A 12 32.05 -28.11 -0.36
CA GLY A 12 31.72 -28.69 0.94
C GLY A 12 30.34 -28.20 1.39
N GLU A 13 29.47 -29.15 1.69
CA GLU A 13 28.39 -29.11 2.70
C GLU A 13 27.40 -27.92 2.71
N VAL A 14 26.16 -28.22 2.30
CA VAL A 14 24.96 -27.43 2.62
C VAL A 14 24.49 -27.80 4.03
N PRO A 15 24.26 -26.84 4.95
CA PRO A 15 23.56 -27.13 6.20
C PRO A 15 22.05 -27.21 5.94
N GLU A 16 21.46 -28.40 6.15
CA GLU A 16 20.02 -28.51 6.40
C GLU A 16 19.72 -28.07 7.83
N ASN A 17 19.14 -26.90 8.04
CA ASN A 17 17.93 -26.75 8.88
C ASN A 17 17.35 -25.34 8.80
N ASP A 18 16.11 -25.22 8.33
CA ASP A 18 15.14 -24.23 8.80
C ASP A 18 13.77 -24.89 8.68
N THR A 19 13.42 -25.66 9.71
CA THR A 19 12.16 -26.39 9.77
C THR A 19 11.10 -25.54 10.48
N LEU A 20 10.30 -24.83 9.69
CA LEU A 20 9.02 -24.24 10.11
C LEU A 20 8.27 -25.18 11.06
N SER A 21 7.73 -24.63 12.14
CA SER A 21 6.98 -25.38 13.15
C SER A 21 5.72 -26.02 12.59
N ALA A 22 5.14 -26.96 13.34
CA ALA A 22 3.95 -27.68 12.91
C ALA A 22 2.71 -26.77 12.81
N GLU A 23 2.61 -25.73 13.65
CA GLU A 23 1.59 -24.68 13.52
C GLU A 23 1.83 -23.82 12.26
N GLU A 24 3.04 -23.28 12.05
CA GLU A 24 3.34 -22.40 10.91
C GLU A 24 3.12 -23.09 9.55
N LYS A 25 3.52 -24.38 9.42
CA LYS A 25 3.24 -25.15 8.19
C LYS A 25 1.75 -25.32 7.94
N LYS A 26 0.98 -25.55 9.01
CA LYS A 26 -0.47 -25.74 8.91
C LYS A 26 -1.19 -24.45 8.50
N GLU A 27 -0.75 -23.31 9.02
CA GLU A 27 -1.28 -21.99 8.65
C GLU A 27 -0.91 -21.62 7.21
N VAL A 28 0.33 -21.88 6.78
CA VAL A 28 0.77 -21.70 5.39
C VAL A 28 0.01 -22.63 4.42
N ASP A 29 -0.23 -23.89 4.79
CA ASP A 29 -1.02 -24.83 4.00
C ASP A 29 -2.50 -24.41 3.91
N GLU A 30 -3.09 -23.90 5.00
CA GLU A 30 -4.47 -23.37 5.03
C GLU A 30 -4.61 -22.10 4.17
N ILE A 31 -3.63 -21.20 4.19
CA ILE A 31 -3.54 -20.05 3.28
C ILE A 31 -3.43 -20.52 1.83
N LEU A 32 -2.57 -21.51 1.54
CA LEU A 32 -2.43 -22.10 0.20
C LEU A 32 -3.68 -22.83 -0.30
N GLU A 33 -4.44 -23.45 0.59
CA GLU A 33 -5.71 -24.12 0.25
C GLU A 33 -6.83 -23.10 -0.01
N ASN A 34 -6.91 -22.04 0.81
CA ASN A 34 -7.79 -20.91 0.56
C ASN A 34 -7.45 -20.17 -0.75
N LEU A 35 -6.16 -20.01 -1.09
CA LEU A 35 -5.71 -19.46 -2.38
C LEU A 35 -6.05 -20.38 -3.57
N LYS A 36 -6.00 -21.70 -3.41
CA LYS A 36 -6.45 -22.65 -4.46
C LYS A 36 -7.96 -22.60 -4.65
N LYS A 37 -8.72 -22.41 -3.57
CA LYS A 37 -10.18 -22.28 -3.59
C LYS A 37 -10.62 -20.96 -4.24
N SER A 38 -10.08 -19.83 -3.81
CA SER A 38 -10.37 -18.52 -4.39
C SER A 38 -9.96 -18.42 -5.86
N ARG A 39 -8.87 -19.09 -6.27
CA ARG A 39 -8.50 -19.22 -7.70
C ARG A 39 -9.57 -19.96 -8.51
N ASN A 40 -10.15 -21.03 -7.96
CA ASN A 40 -11.19 -21.79 -8.66
C ASN A 40 -12.53 -21.01 -8.73
N GLU A 41 -12.83 -20.20 -7.72
CA GLU A 41 -13.97 -19.29 -7.72
C GLU A 41 -13.75 -18.12 -8.69
N ALA A 42 -12.56 -17.50 -8.70
CA ALA A 42 -12.18 -16.43 -9.63
C ALA A 42 -12.23 -16.86 -11.11
N VAL A 43 -11.92 -18.13 -11.43
CA VAL A 43 -12.07 -18.67 -12.80
C VAL A 43 -13.50 -18.55 -13.33
N THR A 44 -14.53 -18.50 -12.45
CA THR A 44 -15.93 -18.31 -12.88
C THR A 44 -16.32 -16.86 -13.15
N ASP A 45 -15.53 -15.87 -12.69
CA ASP A 45 -15.76 -14.44 -12.97
C ASP A 45 -15.10 -13.97 -14.29
N TRP A 46 -14.12 -14.71 -14.82
CA TRP A 46 -13.49 -14.39 -16.11
C TRP A 46 -14.45 -14.51 -17.31
N ASP A 47 -15.46 -15.38 -17.24
CA ASP A 47 -16.51 -15.48 -18.26
C ASP A 47 -17.36 -14.20 -18.36
N GLY A 48 -17.44 -13.40 -17.28
CA GLY A 48 -18.10 -12.09 -17.28
C GLY A 48 -17.27 -10.98 -17.94
N LEU A 49 -15.95 -11.12 -18.01
CA LEU A 49 -15.04 -10.15 -18.62
C LEU A 49 -14.84 -10.38 -20.14
N ALA A 50 -15.05 -11.59 -20.63
CA ALA A 50 -14.93 -11.92 -22.05
C ALA A 50 -16.01 -11.27 -22.95
N GLN A 51 -17.10 -10.73 -22.38
CA GLN A 51 -18.16 -10.04 -23.12
C GLN A 51 -17.93 -8.53 -23.31
N VAL A 52 -16.84 -7.94 -22.79
CA VAL A 52 -16.55 -6.51 -22.90
C VAL A 52 -15.42 -6.25 -23.92
N GLY A 53 -15.60 -6.80 -25.13
CA GLY A 53 -14.66 -6.67 -26.25
C GLY A 53 -15.29 -6.37 -27.61
N ALA A 54 -16.61 -6.15 -27.66
CA ALA A 54 -17.35 -5.81 -28.88
C ALA A 54 -18.36 -4.71 -28.58
N GLY A 55 -18.15 -3.51 -29.13
CA GLY A 55 -19.08 -2.39 -28.97
C GLY A 55 -18.40 -1.02 -29.01
N ASN A 56 -18.05 -0.56 -30.22
CA ASN A 56 -18.35 0.78 -30.77
C ASN A 56 -17.39 1.10 -31.92
N ASP A 57 -17.70 0.58 -33.11
CA ASP A 57 -17.37 1.26 -34.37
C ASP A 57 -18.71 1.66 -35.02
N GLU A 58 -18.72 2.81 -35.71
CA GLU A 58 -19.95 3.46 -36.16
C GLU A 58 -20.68 2.69 -37.26
N ILE A 59 -22.01 2.76 -37.19
CA ILE A 59 -22.92 2.23 -38.21
C ILE A 59 -22.77 3.08 -39.49
N ILE A 60 -22.30 2.46 -40.57
CA ILE A 60 -22.54 2.93 -41.94
C ILE A 60 -23.44 1.89 -42.60
N GLU A 61 -24.67 2.31 -42.91
CA GLU A 61 -25.61 1.55 -43.71
C GLU A 61 -25.17 1.62 -45.18
N GLU A 62 -24.92 0.46 -45.81
CA GLU A 62 -24.99 0.32 -47.27
C GLU A 62 -26.03 -0.77 -47.59
N ASP A 63 -26.98 -0.44 -48.45
CA ASP A 63 -28.18 -1.24 -48.72
C ASP A 63 -27.86 -2.57 -49.44
N ASP A 64 -28.50 -3.65 -48.99
CA ASP A 64 -28.62 -4.90 -49.75
C ASP A 64 -29.58 -4.70 -50.94
N GLU A 65 -29.11 -4.90 -52.18
CA GLU A 65 -30.00 -5.21 -53.30
C GLU A 65 -29.58 -6.52 -53.99
N ILE A 66 -30.32 -7.58 -53.67
CA ILE A 66 -30.23 -8.91 -54.28
C ILE A 66 -30.94 -8.85 -55.64
N ILE A 67 -30.24 -9.20 -56.72
CA ILE A 67 -30.87 -9.58 -58.00
C ILE A 67 -30.31 -10.93 -58.47
N GLU A 68 -31.22 -11.73 -59.02
CA GLU A 68 -31.13 -13.17 -59.21
C GLU A 68 -30.32 -13.61 -60.44
N GLU A 69 -30.26 -14.93 -60.61
CA GLU A 69 -29.74 -15.66 -61.76
C GLU A 69 -30.45 -15.27 -63.06
N ASP A 70 -29.76 -15.38 -64.20
CA ASP A 70 -30.40 -15.66 -65.49
C ASP A 70 -29.44 -16.37 -66.44
N GLU A 71 -29.94 -17.41 -67.13
CA GLU A 71 -29.27 -18.13 -68.21
C GLU A 71 -29.44 -17.36 -69.53
N ASP A 72 -28.46 -17.39 -70.46
CA ASP A 72 -28.71 -17.89 -71.83
C ASP A 72 -27.51 -17.85 -72.80
N GLU A 73 -27.65 -18.61 -73.89
CA GLU A 73 -26.64 -18.93 -74.92
C GLU A 73 -26.33 -17.82 -75.96
N LYS A 74 -25.11 -17.82 -76.55
CA LYS A 74 -24.87 -18.07 -78.01
C LYS A 74 -23.41 -17.95 -78.51
N GLU A 75 -23.05 -18.90 -79.40
CA GLU A 75 -22.37 -18.81 -80.73
C GLU A 75 -21.27 -17.72 -80.99
N GLU A 76 -20.16 -17.93 -81.73
CA GLU A 76 -19.61 -19.06 -82.51
C GLU A 76 -18.08 -18.88 -82.81
N LYS A 77 -17.27 -19.97 -82.75
CA LYS A 77 -16.18 -20.46 -83.68
C LYS A 77 -15.13 -19.51 -84.38
N PRO A 78 -14.01 -20.03 -84.99
CA PRO A 78 -13.06 -21.10 -84.58
C PRO A 78 -11.56 -20.86 -85.01
N GLU A 79 -10.74 -21.95 -84.97
CA GLU A 79 -9.40 -22.20 -85.57
C GLU A 79 -8.11 -21.79 -84.77
N LYS A 80 -6.94 -22.48 -84.81
CA LYS A 80 -6.36 -23.54 -85.69
C LYS A 80 -5.62 -24.68 -84.94
N LYS A 81 -5.50 -25.82 -85.67
CA LYS A 81 -4.67 -27.04 -85.46
C LYS A 81 -3.16 -26.70 -85.30
N SER A 82 -2.19 -27.50 -84.80
CA SER A 82 -2.00 -28.95 -84.50
C SER A 82 -0.78 -29.12 -83.56
N GLY A 83 -0.36 -30.26 -82.98
CA GLY A 83 -0.90 -31.64 -83.00
C GLY A 83 0.14 -32.71 -83.42
N LYS A 84 0.81 -33.42 -82.47
CA LYS A 84 1.72 -34.57 -82.75
C LYS A 84 1.66 -35.66 -81.66
N LYS A 85 1.38 -36.91 -82.08
CA LYS A 85 1.50 -38.13 -81.24
C LYS A 85 2.93 -38.68 -81.29
N SER A 86 3.41 -39.25 -80.19
CA SER A 86 4.51 -40.24 -80.22
C SER A 86 4.37 -41.23 -79.05
N LYS A 87 3.69 -42.36 -79.29
CA LYS A 87 3.68 -43.52 -78.38
C LYS A 87 5.10 -44.09 -78.27
N LYS A 88 5.52 -44.51 -77.08
CA LYS A 88 6.69 -45.39 -76.92
C LYS A 88 6.43 -46.41 -75.80
N LYS A 89 5.98 -47.59 -76.23
CA LYS A 89 5.91 -48.89 -75.53
C LYS A 89 5.67 -48.84 -74.01
N GLU A 90 4.42 -49.06 -73.62
CA GLU A 90 4.14 -49.74 -72.35
C GLU A 90 4.73 -51.17 -72.41
N GLU A 91 5.46 -51.55 -71.36
CA GLU A 91 5.43 -52.94 -70.89
C GLU A 91 4.16 -53.06 -70.04
N GLU A 92 3.36 -54.08 -70.32
CA GLU A 92 2.05 -54.28 -69.69
C GLU A 92 2.27 -54.81 -68.27
N TYR A 93 2.33 -53.89 -67.32
CA TYR A 93 2.28 -54.18 -65.89
C TYR A 93 0.82 -54.12 -65.45
N ASP A 94 0.42 -55.00 -64.54
CA ASP A 94 -0.92 -54.94 -63.93
C ASP A 94 -1.11 -53.56 -63.28
N ASP A 95 -2.23 -52.88 -63.57
CA ASP A 95 -2.47 -51.50 -63.11
C ASP A 95 -2.44 -51.40 -61.57
N ASP A 96 -2.80 -52.50 -60.91
CA ASP A 96 -2.76 -52.68 -59.46
C ASP A 96 -1.34 -52.66 -58.85
N GLU A 97 -0.29 -52.89 -59.64
CA GLU A 97 1.10 -52.80 -59.17
C GLU A 97 1.71 -51.39 -59.32
N LEU A 98 1.02 -50.46 -60.01
CA LEU A 98 1.56 -49.13 -60.31
C LEU A 98 1.38 -48.14 -59.13
N CYS A 99 2.35 -47.24 -58.99
CA CYS A 99 2.35 -46.18 -57.98
C CYS A 99 1.20 -45.20 -58.21
N VAL A 100 0.29 -45.10 -57.24
CA VAL A 100 -0.93 -44.27 -57.29
C VAL A 100 -0.63 -42.82 -57.67
N ALA A 101 0.49 -42.25 -57.19
CA ALA A 101 0.85 -40.85 -57.45
C ALA A 101 1.49 -40.57 -58.84
N CYS A 102 1.82 -41.58 -59.65
CA CYS A 102 2.48 -41.31 -60.95
C CYS A 102 2.12 -42.24 -62.11
N GLY A 103 1.47 -43.39 -61.87
CA GLY A 103 0.97 -44.31 -62.91
C GLY A 103 2.03 -44.85 -63.88
N LYS A 104 3.33 -44.81 -63.52
CA LYS A 104 4.46 -45.04 -64.45
C LYS A 104 5.59 -45.91 -63.90
N ARG A 105 5.52 -46.28 -62.62
CA ARG A 105 6.56 -47.03 -61.90
C ARG A 105 5.87 -47.93 -60.89
N LYS A 106 6.39 -49.15 -60.69
CA LYS A 106 5.87 -50.06 -59.67
C LYS A 106 5.91 -49.43 -58.27
N ARG A 107 4.97 -49.84 -57.43
CA ARG A 107 4.94 -49.59 -55.97
C ARG A 107 6.24 -50.07 -55.33
N TYR A 108 6.66 -49.42 -54.24
CA TYR A 108 7.92 -49.75 -53.55
C TYR A 108 7.73 -50.85 -52.51
N THR A 109 7.24 -51.99 -52.95
CA THR A 109 6.87 -53.13 -52.10
C THR A 109 8.07 -53.94 -51.59
N GLU A 110 9.25 -53.78 -52.20
CA GLU A 110 10.50 -54.47 -51.80
C GLU A 110 10.99 -54.17 -50.36
N VAL A 111 10.47 -53.11 -49.73
CA VAL A 111 10.88 -52.66 -48.38
C VAL A 111 9.68 -52.38 -47.47
N ASP A 112 8.47 -52.32 -48.02
CA ASP A 112 7.25 -51.90 -47.34
C ASP A 112 6.06 -52.41 -48.15
N GLU A 113 5.54 -53.59 -47.77
CA GLU A 113 4.59 -54.37 -48.58
C GLU A 113 3.29 -53.61 -48.90
N ASP A 114 2.86 -52.71 -48.01
CA ASP A 114 1.67 -51.87 -48.16
C ASP A 114 1.94 -50.52 -48.90
N SER A 115 3.16 -50.28 -49.40
CA SER A 115 3.54 -48.98 -49.97
C SER A 115 2.86 -48.66 -51.31
N LEU A 116 1.73 -47.96 -51.25
CA LEU A 116 0.95 -47.43 -52.39
C LEU A 116 1.74 -46.54 -53.38
N TYR A 117 2.97 -46.15 -53.03
CA TYR A 117 3.82 -45.23 -53.79
C TYR A 117 5.16 -45.86 -54.18
N CYS A 118 5.71 -45.47 -55.34
CA CYS A 118 7.08 -45.81 -55.73
C CYS A 118 8.11 -45.01 -54.90
N LYS A 119 9.34 -45.51 -54.81
CA LYS A 119 10.44 -44.94 -54.03
C LYS A 119 10.62 -43.44 -54.26
N VAL A 120 10.61 -43.04 -55.53
CA VAL A 120 10.84 -41.64 -55.94
C VAL A 120 9.67 -40.73 -55.60
N CYS A 121 8.43 -41.20 -55.68
CA CYS A 121 7.27 -40.44 -55.21
C CYS A 121 7.28 -40.29 -53.68
N ARG A 122 7.63 -41.36 -52.95
CA ARG A 122 7.75 -41.35 -51.48
C ARG A 122 8.88 -40.43 -51.01
N GLU A 123 10.05 -40.45 -51.64
CA GLU A 123 11.15 -39.52 -51.38
C GLU A 123 10.80 -38.07 -51.73
N LYS A 124 9.96 -37.84 -52.75
CA LYS A 124 9.45 -36.51 -53.09
C LYS A 124 8.43 -36.00 -52.06
N MET A 125 7.60 -36.89 -51.50
CA MET A 125 6.68 -36.56 -50.40
C MET A 125 7.39 -36.38 -49.04
N LYS A 126 8.57 -37.00 -48.82
CA LYS A 126 9.45 -36.65 -47.69
C LYS A 126 10.10 -35.26 -47.83
N LYS A 127 9.95 -34.62 -48.99
CA LYS A 127 10.51 -33.29 -49.32
C LYS A 127 9.42 -32.28 -49.66
N THR A 128 8.20 -32.41 -49.12
CA THR A 128 7.29 -31.26 -49.03
C THR A 128 7.98 -30.19 -48.19
N PRO A 129 8.35 -29.02 -48.76
CA PRO A 129 8.81 -27.93 -47.92
C PRO A 129 7.63 -27.56 -47.02
N MET A 130 7.86 -27.45 -45.71
CA MET A 130 6.86 -26.84 -44.85
C MET A 130 6.59 -25.44 -45.41
N ASN A 131 5.32 -25.12 -45.67
CA ASN A 131 4.95 -23.80 -46.20
C ASN A 131 5.58 -22.74 -45.29
N PHE A 132 6.38 -21.84 -45.86
CA PHE A 132 7.13 -20.83 -45.11
C PHE A 132 6.23 -20.08 -44.13
N TRP A 133 5.01 -19.75 -44.57
CA TRP A 133 3.94 -19.20 -43.76
C TRP A 133 3.55 -20.04 -42.54
N GLY A 134 3.42 -21.37 -42.66
CA GLY A 134 3.11 -22.24 -41.52
C GLY A 134 4.23 -22.31 -40.49
N VAL A 135 5.50 -22.30 -40.95
CA VAL A 135 6.67 -22.22 -40.04
C VAL A 135 6.72 -20.86 -39.36
N LEU A 136 6.47 -19.78 -40.10
CA LEU A 136 6.44 -18.41 -39.58
C LEU A 136 5.31 -18.23 -38.55
N SER A 137 4.10 -18.71 -38.84
CA SER A 137 2.97 -18.69 -37.88
C SER A 137 3.25 -19.49 -36.62
N PHE A 138 3.92 -20.65 -36.72
CA PHE A 138 4.32 -21.44 -35.55
C PHE A 138 5.36 -20.71 -34.69
N ILE A 139 6.35 -20.06 -35.31
CA ILE A 139 7.34 -19.23 -34.60
C ILE A 139 6.64 -18.02 -33.94
N MET A 140 5.75 -17.32 -34.65
CA MET A 140 5.00 -16.19 -34.10
C MET A 140 4.10 -16.61 -32.93
N ALA A 141 3.48 -17.80 -32.97
CA ALA A 141 2.70 -18.32 -31.86
C ALA A 141 3.56 -18.62 -30.62
N ILE A 142 4.79 -19.14 -30.81
CA ILE A 142 5.75 -19.34 -29.71
C ILE A 142 6.19 -17.98 -29.14
N CYS A 143 6.53 -17.01 -29.98
CA CYS A 143 6.90 -15.66 -29.55
C CYS A 143 5.77 -14.98 -28.77
N ALA A 144 4.52 -15.08 -29.25
CA ALA A 144 3.34 -14.56 -28.57
C ALA A 144 3.09 -15.27 -27.23
N GLY A 145 3.29 -16.60 -27.16
CA GLY A 145 3.17 -17.36 -25.91
C GLY A 145 4.22 -16.94 -24.87
N ILE A 146 5.49 -16.78 -25.27
CA ILE A 146 6.56 -16.29 -24.40
C ILE A 146 6.27 -14.86 -23.94
N PHE A 147 5.85 -13.98 -24.85
CA PHE A 147 5.48 -12.60 -24.54
C PHE A 147 4.31 -12.54 -23.54
N ALA A 148 3.26 -13.34 -23.75
CA ALA A 148 2.12 -13.43 -22.84
C ALA A 148 2.52 -13.90 -21.43
N VAL A 149 3.44 -14.87 -21.32
CA VAL A 149 3.99 -15.31 -20.02
C VAL A 149 4.75 -14.16 -19.34
N VAL A 150 5.59 -13.44 -20.07
CA VAL A 150 6.35 -12.28 -19.54
C VAL A 150 5.39 -11.18 -19.06
N CYS A 151 4.42 -10.76 -19.88
CA CYS A 151 3.39 -9.79 -19.46
C CYS A 151 2.59 -10.27 -18.24
N SER A 152 2.28 -11.58 -18.18
CA SER A 152 1.57 -12.17 -17.03
C SER A 152 2.39 -12.09 -15.74
N THR A 153 3.72 -12.26 -15.80
CA THR A 153 4.55 -12.13 -14.58
C THR A 153 4.51 -10.73 -13.97
N TYR A 154 4.57 -9.68 -14.80
CA TYR A 154 4.44 -8.30 -14.34
C TYR A 154 3.03 -7.97 -13.81
N ALA A 155 2.00 -8.45 -14.50
CA ALA A 155 0.61 -8.29 -14.04
C ALA A 155 0.37 -8.99 -12.69
N ILE A 156 0.95 -10.17 -12.47
CA ILE A 156 0.85 -10.91 -11.20
C ILE A 156 1.57 -10.14 -10.07
N SER A 157 2.75 -9.56 -10.31
CA SER A 157 3.45 -8.78 -9.26
C SER A 157 2.67 -7.55 -8.79
N ILE A 158 1.84 -6.95 -9.65
CA ILE A 158 0.97 -5.82 -9.28
C ILE A 158 -0.34 -6.33 -8.64
N ALA A 159 -0.90 -7.44 -9.14
CA ALA A 159 -2.17 -7.97 -8.65
C ALA A 159 -2.09 -8.63 -7.26
N VAL A 160 -0.94 -9.23 -6.89
CA VAL A 160 -0.77 -9.92 -5.60
C VAL A 160 -0.93 -8.98 -4.39
N PRO A 161 -0.27 -7.80 -4.33
CA PRO A 161 -0.50 -6.84 -3.25
C PRO A 161 -1.94 -6.29 -3.23
N VAL A 162 -2.58 -6.10 -4.40
CA VAL A 162 -3.99 -5.69 -4.45
C VAL A 162 -4.92 -6.73 -3.83
N ILE A 163 -4.70 -8.03 -4.10
CA ILE A 163 -5.47 -9.13 -3.48
C ILE A 163 -5.16 -9.24 -1.97
N ARG A 164 -3.91 -8.98 -1.57
CA ARG A 164 -3.53 -8.91 -0.14
C ARG A 164 -4.27 -7.78 0.58
N GLY A 165 -4.33 -6.60 -0.04
CA GLY A 165 -5.09 -5.44 0.45
C GLY A 165 -6.58 -5.71 0.58
N ASP A 166 -7.19 -6.41 -0.39
CA ASP A 166 -8.61 -6.81 -0.32
C ASP A 166 -8.89 -7.70 0.90
N ASN A 167 -7.97 -8.63 1.22
CA ASN A 167 -8.12 -9.52 2.37
C ASN A 167 -7.93 -8.78 3.70
N PHE A 168 -7.01 -7.82 3.76
CA PHE A 168 -6.82 -6.96 4.92
C PHE A 168 -8.03 -6.05 5.16
N ALA A 169 -8.54 -5.36 4.12
CA ALA A 169 -9.71 -4.50 4.22
C ALA A 169 -10.96 -5.26 4.71
N LYS A 170 -11.21 -6.46 4.17
CA LYS A 170 -12.28 -7.36 4.64
C LYS A 170 -12.13 -7.81 6.10
N SER A 171 -10.93 -7.70 6.67
CA SER A 171 -10.60 -8.07 8.05
C SER A 171 -10.54 -6.86 8.99
N GLY A 172 -10.92 -5.65 8.54
CA GLY A 172 -10.78 -4.41 9.32
C GLY A 172 -9.34 -3.90 9.46
N LYS A 173 -8.37 -4.55 8.80
CA LYS A 173 -6.94 -4.23 8.84
C LYS A 173 -6.60 -3.13 7.84
N TYR A 174 -7.15 -1.93 8.08
CA TYR A 174 -7.17 -0.87 7.10
C TYR A 174 -5.79 -0.27 6.78
N TYR A 175 -4.87 -0.19 7.76
CA TYR A 175 -3.50 0.28 7.49
C TYR A 175 -2.72 -0.74 6.67
N SER A 176 -2.81 -2.03 7.03
CA SER A 176 -2.24 -3.12 6.22
C SER A 176 -2.82 -3.15 4.80
N ALA A 177 -4.10 -2.82 4.64
CA ALA A 177 -4.75 -2.73 3.34
C ALA A 177 -4.22 -1.57 2.50
N VAL A 178 -4.18 -0.34 3.05
CA VAL A 178 -3.60 0.84 2.37
C VAL A 178 -2.14 0.58 1.98
N SER A 179 -1.33 0.05 2.89
CA SER A 179 0.07 -0.32 2.61
C SER A 179 0.20 -1.31 1.45
N SER A 180 -0.63 -2.36 1.44
CA SER A 180 -0.63 -3.36 0.34
C SER A 180 -1.09 -2.78 -1.01
N TYR A 181 -2.00 -1.79 -1.02
CA TYR A 181 -2.36 -1.09 -2.25
C TYR A 181 -1.28 -0.12 -2.71
N GLN A 182 -0.58 0.55 -1.78
CA GLN A 182 0.60 1.38 -2.08
C GLN A 182 1.74 0.54 -2.65
N GLU A 183 1.99 -0.67 -2.13
CA GLU A 183 2.97 -1.64 -2.67
C GLU A 183 2.69 -1.94 -4.16
N ALA A 184 1.42 -2.11 -4.55
CA ALA A 184 1.06 -2.32 -5.96
C ALA A 184 1.41 -1.12 -6.86
N ILE A 185 1.21 0.11 -6.37
CA ILE A 185 1.57 1.35 -7.07
C ILE A 185 3.10 1.44 -7.21
N LEU A 186 3.84 1.27 -6.12
CA LEU A 186 5.31 1.30 -6.10
C LEU A 186 5.94 0.23 -7.01
N ILE A 187 5.35 -0.96 -7.10
CA ILE A 187 5.80 -2.00 -8.04
C ILE A 187 5.56 -1.56 -9.49
N ALA A 188 4.42 -0.97 -9.82
CA ALA A 188 4.14 -0.46 -11.16
C ALA A 188 5.11 0.68 -11.55
N GLU A 189 5.36 1.62 -10.64
CA GLU A 189 6.34 2.70 -10.80
C GLU A 189 7.76 2.18 -11.02
N LYS A 190 8.21 1.21 -10.21
CA LYS A 190 9.54 0.58 -10.34
C LYS A 190 9.70 -0.12 -11.69
N LEU A 191 8.70 -0.88 -12.12
CA LEU A 191 8.72 -1.54 -13.44
C LEU A 191 8.75 -0.52 -14.60
N ASN A 192 8.05 0.60 -14.49
CA ASN A 192 8.14 1.70 -15.44
C ASN A 192 9.53 2.36 -15.43
N ALA A 193 10.13 2.58 -14.26
CA ALA A 193 11.47 3.15 -14.14
C ALA A 193 12.52 2.24 -14.79
N ASP A 194 12.50 0.93 -14.51
CA ASP A 194 13.40 -0.06 -15.10
C ASP A 194 13.26 -0.11 -16.64
N MET A 195 12.02 -0.12 -17.15
CA MET A 195 11.75 -0.07 -18.60
C MET A 195 12.22 1.22 -19.26
N ASN A 196 12.02 2.38 -18.64
CA ASN A 196 12.49 3.66 -19.16
C ASN A 196 14.03 3.78 -19.08
N GLN A 197 14.67 3.19 -18.07
CA GLN A 197 16.13 3.12 -17.98
C GLN A 197 16.73 2.26 -19.10
N GLN A 198 16.14 1.10 -19.41
CA GLN A 198 16.56 0.27 -20.54
C GLN A 198 16.28 0.95 -21.89
N SER A 199 15.14 1.63 -22.01
CA SER A 199 14.75 2.32 -23.25
C SER A 199 15.65 3.52 -23.54
N SER A 200 16.00 4.33 -22.54
CA SER A 200 16.90 5.49 -22.69
C SER A 200 18.34 5.12 -23.06
N GLN A 201 18.79 3.89 -22.76
CA GLN A 201 20.07 3.36 -23.25
C GLN A 201 20.04 3.00 -24.76
N THR A 202 18.86 2.91 -25.37
CA THR A 202 18.69 2.45 -26.76
C THR A 202 18.02 3.48 -27.68
N ALA A 203 17.29 4.46 -27.14
CA ALA A 203 16.64 5.53 -27.90
C ALA A 203 16.56 6.85 -27.11
N THR A 204 16.64 7.98 -27.83
CA THR A 204 16.37 9.32 -27.30
C THR A 204 14.85 9.55 -27.14
N LEU A 205 14.26 8.99 -26.08
CA LEU A 205 12.90 9.33 -25.67
C LEU A 205 12.91 10.68 -24.93
N GLU A 206 12.17 11.67 -25.42
CA GLU A 206 12.09 13.00 -24.80
C GLU A 206 11.23 13.02 -23.52
N GLN A 207 10.39 12.00 -23.29
CA GLN A 207 9.58 11.85 -22.08
C GLN A 207 9.50 10.38 -21.62
N PRO A 208 9.41 10.11 -20.30
CA PRO A 208 9.14 8.78 -19.77
C PRO A 208 7.82 8.20 -20.34
N GLN A 209 7.77 6.89 -20.53
CA GLN A 209 6.57 6.17 -20.95
C GLN A 209 6.00 5.35 -19.77
N THR A 210 4.68 5.31 -19.65
CA THR A 210 3.98 4.47 -18.66
C THR A 210 3.53 3.18 -19.34
N PHE A 211 4.14 2.06 -18.96
CA PHE A 211 3.85 0.72 -19.50
C PHE A 211 2.98 -0.11 -18.55
N PHE A 212 3.12 0.12 -17.25
CA PHE A 212 2.40 -0.56 -16.18
C PHE A 212 1.68 0.47 -15.29
N ASP A 213 0.55 0.07 -14.72
CA ASP A 213 -0.25 0.86 -13.79
C ASP A 213 -0.92 -0.11 -12.80
N ALA A 214 -1.00 0.27 -11.51
CA ALA A 214 -1.83 -0.43 -10.53
C ALA A 214 -3.33 -0.28 -10.85
N GLY A 215 -3.67 0.70 -11.68
CA GLY A 215 -4.98 0.95 -12.24
C GLY A 215 -5.85 1.75 -11.29
N LYS A 216 -6.72 2.60 -11.86
CA LYS A 216 -7.74 3.37 -11.11
C LYS A 216 -8.51 2.54 -10.07
N ALA A 217 -8.74 1.25 -10.30
CA ALA A 217 -9.41 0.38 -9.33
C ALA A 217 -8.64 0.24 -8.00
N THR A 218 -7.30 0.34 -7.99
CA THR A 218 -6.47 0.29 -6.80
C THR A 218 -6.57 1.60 -6.01
N TYR A 219 -6.45 2.75 -6.69
CA TYR A 219 -6.73 4.07 -6.11
C TYR A 219 -8.13 4.14 -5.48
N ALA A 220 -9.13 3.62 -6.18
CA ALA A 220 -10.51 3.51 -5.67
C ALA A 220 -10.62 2.68 -4.38
N LYS A 221 -9.82 1.63 -4.22
CA LYS A 221 -9.77 0.84 -2.98
C LYS A 221 -9.09 1.59 -1.83
N ILE A 222 -8.03 2.35 -2.11
CA ILE A 222 -7.36 3.20 -1.11
C ILE A 222 -8.34 4.26 -0.58
N ILE A 223 -9.04 4.98 -1.45
CA ILE A 223 -10.01 6.02 -1.05
C ILE A 223 -11.13 5.43 -0.17
N ARG A 224 -11.70 4.28 -0.58
CA ARG A 224 -12.70 3.56 0.24
C ARG A 224 -12.16 3.12 1.59
N THR A 225 -10.91 2.64 1.64
CA THR A 225 -10.28 2.22 2.89
C THR A 225 -10.11 3.40 3.85
N PHE A 226 -9.73 4.59 3.37
CA PHE A 226 -9.69 5.79 4.20
C PHE A 226 -11.07 6.31 4.63
N HIS A 227 -12.09 6.18 3.77
CA HIS A 227 -13.47 6.46 4.14
C HIS A 227 -13.93 5.53 5.29
N ASP A 228 -13.65 4.23 5.19
CA ASP A 228 -14.03 3.24 6.21
C ASP A 228 -13.26 3.43 7.53
N MET A 229 -12.08 4.04 7.49
CA MET A 229 -11.33 4.54 8.66
C MET A 229 -11.85 5.87 9.23
N GLY A 230 -12.76 6.55 8.53
CA GLY A 230 -13.25 7.88 8.90
C GLY A 230 -12.21 9.01 8.74
N SER A 231 -11.25 8.86 7.82
CA SER A 231 -10.15 9.82 7.63
C SER A 231 -10.26 10.57 6.30
N LEU A 232 -11.15 11.58 6.25
CA LEU A 232 -11.39 12.41 5.07
C LEU A 232 -10.10 12.95 4.43
N LEU A 233 -9.22 13.54 5.24
CA LEU A 233 -8.01 14.20 4.76
C LEU A 233 -6.93 13.23 4.26
N SER A 234 -6.79 12.04 4.83
CA SER A 234 -5.77 11.06 4.40
C SER A 234 -5.97 10.56 2.98
N ALA A 235 -7.18 10.69 2.44
CA ALA A 235 -7.51 10.28 1.09
C ALA A 235 -7.21 11.36 0.01
N GLN A 236 -6.85 12.59 0.41
CA GLN A 236 -6.81 13.74 -0.50
C GLN A 236 -5.94 13.52 -1.74
N ASP A 237 -4.69 13.09 -1.56
CA ASP A 237 -3.76 12.88 -2.66
C ASP A 237 -4.21 11.75 -3.61
N TYR A 238 -4.95 10.76 -3.09
CA TYR A 238 -5.53 9.67 -3.87
C TYR A 238 -6.76 10.12 -4.65
N VAL A 239 -7.60 10.98 -4.08
CA VAL A 239 -8.74 11.60 -4.77
C VAL A 239 -8.25 12.47 -5.92
N THR A 240 -7.24 13.32 -5.69
CA THR A 240 -6.64 14.17 -6.74
C THR A 240 -6.08 13.33 -7.89
N GLN A 241 -5.30 12.29 -7.61
CA GLN A 241 -4.82 11.35 -8.64
C GLN A 241 -5.98 10.62 -9.35
N PHE A 242 -7.06 10.29 -8.63
CA PHE A 242 -8.22 9.61 -9.21
C PHE A 242 -9.01 10.50 -10.18
N GLU A 243 -9.04 11.81 -9.94
CA GLU A 243 -9.63 12.82 -10.82
C GLU A 243 -8.88 12.94 -12.15
N GLU A 244 -7.54 12.84 -12.15
CA GLU A 244 -6.72 12.90 -13.36
C GLU A 244 -7.06 11.77 -14.36
N PHE A 245 -7.45 10.58 -13.87
CA PHE A 245 -7.95 9.48 -14.72
C PHE A 245 -9.30 9.76 -15.39
N LYS A 246 -9.97 10.89 -15.10
CA LYS A 246 -11.36 11.21 -15.49
C LYS A 246 -12.35 10.10 -15.12
N ALA A 247 -12.04 9.35 -14.07
CA ALA A 247 -12.76 8.14 -13.72
C ALA A 247 -14.11 8.40 -13.03
N LEU A 248 -14.28 9.57 -12.39
CA LEU A 248 -15.49 9.97 -11.65
C LEU A 248 -16.76 10.14 -12.52
N GLU A 249 -16.62 10.24 -13.85
CA GLU A 249 -17.77 10.27 -14.76
C GLU A 249 -18.49 8.91 -14.87
N SER A 250 -17.81 7.82 -14.48
CA SER A 250 -18.38 6.47 -14.50
C SER A 250 -19.21 6.18 -13.25
N PHE A 251 -20.45 5.72 -13.45
CA PHE A 251 -21.38 5.30 -12.38
C PHE A 251 -20.78 4.28 -11.37
N ARG A 252 -19.75 3.52 -11.78
CA ARG A 252 -19.03 2.56 -10.92
C ARG A 252 -18.22 3.21 -9.77
N TYR A 253 -18.11 4.53 -9.76
CA TYR A 253 -17.35 5.33 -8.80
C TYR A 253 -18.18 6.50 -8.24
N ALA A 254 -19.52 6.37 -8.24
CA ALA A 254 -20.42 7.41 -7.71
C ALA A 254 -20.21 7.66 -6.21
N ASP A 255 -19.84 6.63 -5.47
CA ASP A 255 -19.43 6.67 -4.05
C ASP A 255 -18.16 7.50 -3.85
N ILE A 256 -17.15 7.30 -4.71
CA ILE A 256 -15.90 8.08 -4.68
C ILE A 256 -16.16 9.53 -5.08
N LYS A 257 -17.11 9.76 -5.99
CA LYS A 257 -17.52 11.11 -6.37
C LYS A 257 -18.16 11.86 -5.20
N GLU A 258 -19.11 11.24 -4.49
CA GLU A 258 -19.71 11.83 -3.29
C GLU A 258 -18.65 12.21 -2.24
N TYR A 259 -17.64 11.36 -2.08
CA TYR A 259 -16.51 11.61 -1.19
C TYR A 259 -15.55 12.72 -1.69
N SER A 260 -15.30 12.83 -3.00
CA SER A 260 -14.56 13.96 -3.61
C SER A 260 -15.33 15.28 -3.47
N ASP A 261 -16.64 15.27 -3.72
CA ASP A 261 -17.52 16.44 -3.55
C ASP A 261 -17.54 16.89 -2.07
N LEU A 262 -17.45 15.96 -1.11
CA LEU A 262 -17.33 16.24 0.33
C LEU A 262 -15.98 16.87 0.70
N LEU A 263 -14.88 16.29 0.20
CA LEU A 263 -13.51 16.73 0.45
C LEU A 263 -13.25 18.13 -0.16
N SER A 264 -13.68 18.35 -1.39
CA SER A 264 -13.55 19.66 -2.07
C SER A 264 -14.34 20.75 -1.33
N GLY A 265 -15.59 20.48 -0.93
CA GLY A 265 -16.37 21.41 -0.12
C GLY A 265 -15.76 21.71 1.26
N PHE A 266 -15.04 20.76 1.86
CA PHE A 266 -14.23 20.98 3.06
C PHE A 266 -13.03 21.90 2.77
N ALA A 267 -12.23 21.55 1.75
CA ALA A 267 -11.01 22.27 1.37
C ALA A 267 -11.30 23.72 0.94
N ASP A 268 -12.34 23.97 0.14
CA ASP A 268 -12.80 25.29 -0.26
C ASP A 268 -13.16 26.17 0.95
N THR A 269 -13.84 25.57 1.95
CA THR A 269 -14.21 26.26 3.19
C THR A 269 -12.97 26.63 4.02
N VAL A 270 -12.00 25.72 4.15
CA VAL A 270 -10.72 25.99 4.83
C VAL A 270 -9.94 27.08 4.08
N SER A 271 -9.85 27.01 2.75
CA SER A 271 -9.19 28.01 1.91
C SER A 271 -9.82 29.40 2.04
N PHE A 272 -11.16 29.47 2.06
CA PHE A 272 -11.89 30.71 2.30
C PHE A 272 -11.57 31.32 3.67
N ILE A 273 -11.59 30.50 4.74
CA ILE A 273 -11.28 30.94 6.11
C ILE A 273 -9.82 31.41 6.21
N ASN A 274 -8.86 30.63 5.69
CA ASN A 274 -7.45 30.98 5.66
C ASN A 274 -7.20 32.32 4.93
N THR A 275 -7.88 32.52 3.80
CA THR A 275 -7.80 33.79 3.05
C THR A 275 -8.42 34.95 3.83
N ARG A 276 -9.61 34.75 4.42
CA ARG A 276 -10.36 35.81 5.09
C ARG A 276 -9.76 36.24 6.42
N TYR A 277 -9.18 35.31 7.18
CA TYR A 277 -8.67 35.53 8.53
C TYR A 277 -7.14 35.38 8.63
N GLN A 278 -6.42 35.48 7.50
CA GLN A 278 -4.96 35.33 7.42
C GLN A 278 -4.20 36.14 8.48
N GLY A 279 -4.64 37.37 8.78
CA GLY A 279 -4.00 38.21 9.80
C GLY A 279 -4.14 37.68 11.23
N VAL A 280 -5.29 37.08 11.57
CA VAL A 280 -5.50 36.44 12.88
C VAL A 280 -4.68 35.15 12.95
N LEU A 281 -4.74 34.33 11.90
CA LEU A 281 -4.00 33.07 11.80
C LEU A 281 -2.48 33.27 11.85
N SER A 282 -1.95 34.32 11.22
CA SER A 282 -0.52 34.64 11.32
C SER A 282 -0.13 35.17 12.71
N THR A 283 -1.00 35.92 13.39
CA THR A 283 -0.75 36.35 14.77
C THR A 283 -0.73 35.14 15.71
N LEU A 284 -1.66 34.19 15.53
CA LEU A 284 -1.68 32.93 16.27
C LEU A 284 -0.40 32.10 16.04
N GLN A 285 0.11 32.06 14.80
CA GLN A 285 1.33 31.31 14.46
C GLN A 285 2.62 31.91 15.06
N TYR A 286 2.68 33.22 15.29
CA TYR A 286 3.90 33.92 15.70
C TYR A 286 3.84 34.60 17.08
N SER A 287 2.69 34.60 17.75
CA SER A 287 2.47 35.34 19.01
C SER A 287 1.37 34.74 19.90
N SER A 288 1.08 33.44 19.74
CA SER A 288 0.16 32.61 20.55
C SER A 288 0.17 32.98 22.03
N ASP A 289 1.36 32.98 22.64
CA ASP A 289 1.62 33.07 24.08
C ASP A 289 1.19 34.41 24.70
N THR A 290 0.83 35.38 23.85
CA THR A 290 0.33 36.71 24.26
C THR A 290 -1.16 36.91 24.01
N MET A 291 -1.79 36.04 23.22
CA MET A 291 -3.20 36.12 22.86
C MET A 291 -4.09 35.51 23.95
N LYS A 292 -5.34 35.95 23.99
CA LYS A 292 -6.39 35.40 24.83
C LYS A 292 -7.64 35.09 24.02
N ILE A 293 -8.55 34.32 24.61
CA ILE A 293 -9.84 34.01 23.99
C ILE A 293 -10.62 35.28 23.60
N GLU A 294 -10.51 36.36 24.37
CA GLU A 294 -11.14 37.66 24.04
C GLU A 294 -10.67 38.26 22.71
N ASP A 295 -9.42 38.02 22.31
CA ASP A 295 -8.83 38.59 21.08
C ASP A 295 -9.34 37.88 19.82
N ILE A 296 -9.56 36.56 19.89
CA ILE A 296 -10.11 35.77 18.78
C ILE A 296 -11.64 35.62 18.82
N LYS A 297 -12.30 35.96 19.92
CA LYS A 297 -13.76 35.81 20.09
C LYS A 297 -14.60 36.45 18.96
N PRO A 298 -14.30 37.67 18.46
CA PRO A 298 -15.05 38.23 17.33
C PRO A 298 -14.95 37.36 16.07
N THR A 299 -13.78 36.76 15.81
CA THR A 299 -13.56 35.82 14.71
C THR A 299 -14.34 34.52 14.92
N LEU A 300 -14.34 33.97 16.13
CA LEU A 300 -15.13 32.78 16.46
C LEU A 300 -16.63 33.00 16.27
N ASP A 301 -17.15 34.18 16.65
CA ASP A 301 -18.55 34.57 16.46
C ASP A 301 -18.91 34.76 14.98
N GLU A 302 -18.01 35.32 14.15
CA GLU A 302 -18.19 35.38 12.69
C GLU A 302 -18.19 33.99 12.05
N LEU A 303 -17.30 33.10 12.46
CA LEU A 303 -17.24 31.71 11.99
C LEU A 303 -18.52 30.94 12.40
N GLU A 304 -19.05 31.17 13.60
CA GLU A 304 -20.31 30.57 14.04
C GLU A 304 -21.51 31.01 13.19
N ALA A 305 -21.48 32.22 12.62
CA ALA A 305 -22.45 32.65 11.62
C ALA A 305 -22.22 31.98 10.25
N LEU A 306 -20.96 31.73 9.87
CA LEU A 306 -20.57 31.09 8.61
C LEU A 306 -21.13 29.66 8.48
N LYS A 307 -21.21 28.91 9.58
CA LYS A 307 -21.83 27.56 9.64
C LYS A 307 -23.28 27.48 9.12
N LYS A 308 -23.99 28.63 9.08
CA LYS A 308 -25.37 28.72 8.59
C LYS A 308 -25.45 29.02 7.09
N SER A 309 -24.31 29.24 6.44
CA SER A 309 -24.21 29.43 5.00
C SER A 309 -24.29 28.08 4.28
N PRO A 310 -25.16 27.92 3.26
CA PRO A 310 -25.22 26.68 2.48
C PRO A 310 -23.97 26.44 1.61
N ASN A 311 -23.11 27.45 1.46
CA ASN A 311 -21.91 27.39 0.63
C ASN A 311 -20.64 27.01 1.42
N HIS A 312 -20.75 26.71 2.71
CA HIS A 312 -19.61 26.43 3.58
C HIS A 312 -19.85 25.15 4.38
N ASN A 313 -18.86 24.26 4.39
CA ASN A 313 -18.90 23.05 5.18
C ASN A 313 -18.79 23.39 6.66
N LYS A 314 -19.86 23.22 7.43
CA LYS A 314 -19.89 23.57 8.86
C LYS A 314 -18.84 22.84 9.71
N TYR A 315 -18.42 21.64 9.32
CA TYR A 315 -17.38 20.87 10.01
C TYR A 315 -15.98 21.39 9.68
N ALA A 316 -15.75 21.89 8.46
CA ALA A 316 -14.55 22.68 8.13
C ALA A 316 -14.47 23.98 8.95
N VAL A 317 -15.61 24.65 9.17
CA VAL A 317 -15.67 25.82 10.05
C VAL A 317 -15.33 25.44 11.50
N ALA A 318 -15.91 24.35 12.03
CA ALA A 318 -15.62 23.85 13.37
C ALA A 318 -14.14 23.40 13.51
N TYR A 319 -13.56 22.78 12.48
CA TYR A 319 -12.13 22.45 12.41
C TYR A 319 -11.25 23.69 12.56
N MET A 320 -11.54 24.76 11.82
CA MET A 320 -10.79 26.02 11.93
C MET A 320 -11.01 26.72 13.28
N GLN A 321 -12.20 26.66 13.87
CA GLN A 321 -12.45 27.16 15.22
C GLN A 321 -11.68 26.36 16.28
N SER A 322 -11.58 25.04 16.13
CA SER A 322 -10.76 24.15 16.98
C SER A 322 -9.28 24.50 16.89
N TYR A 323 -8.75 24.65 15.66
CA TYR A 323 -7.35 25.06 15.43
C TYR A 323 -7.02 26.43 16.03
N MET A 324 -7.92 27.41 15.94
CA MET A 324 -7.72 28.72 16.59
C MET A 324 -7.67 28.63 18.12
N CYS A 325 -8.34 27.65 18.73
CA CYS A 325 -8.28 27.40 20.16
C CYS A 325 -7.03 26.57 20.55
N SER A 326 -6.61 25.61 19.73
CA SER A 326 -5.51 24.68 20.06
C SER A 326 -4.15 25.34 20.30
N VAL A 327 -4.01 26.62 19.98
CA VAL A 327 -2.78 27.42 20.12
C VAL A 327 -2.93 28.58 21.13
N ILE A 328 -4.03 28.62 21.90
CA ILE A 328 -4.24 29.59 22.99
C ILE A 328 -4.53 28.84 24.29
N ASP A 329 -3.65 28.99 25.27
CA ASP A 329 -3.79 28.43 26.62
C ASP A 329 -5.13 28.82 27.28
N GLY A 330 -5.76 27.88 27.98
CA GLY A 330 -7.02 28.09 28.70
C GLY A 330 -8.27 28.08 27.81
N THR A 331 -8.15 27.64 26.55
CA THR A 331 -9.28 27.55 25.61
C THR A 331 -9.70 26.11 25.27
N GLU A 332 -9.19 25.13 26.02
CA GLU A 332 -9.41 23.68 25.83
C GLU A 332 -10.89 23.34 25.76
N LYS A 333 -11.73 23.98 26.60
CA LYS A 333 -13.19 23.79 26.60
C LYS A 333 -13.88 24.28 25.32
N TYR A 334 -13.35 25.30 24.67
CA TYR A 334 -13.82 25.71 23.34
C TYR A 334 -13.35 24.72 22.29
N GLN A 335 -12.09 24.27 22.38
CA GLN A 335 -11.55 23.25 21.47
C GLN A 335 -12.36 21.95 21.52
N ILE A 336 -12.62 21.39 22.71
CA ILE A 336 -13.48 20.21 22.92
C ILE A 336 -14.87 20.44 22.31
N LYS A 337 -15.50 21.59 22.56
CA LYS A 337 -16.82 21.93 21.99
C LYS A 337 -16.81 21.83 20.45
N TYR A 338 -15.79 22.37 19.79
CA TYR A 338 -15.72 22.35 18.33
C TYR A 338 -15.34 20.97 17.77
N LEU A 339 -14.48 20.21 18.46
CA LEU A 339 -14.15 18.83 18.07
C LEU A 339 -15.34 17.89 18.21
N GLU A 340 -16.13 18.00 19.29
CA GLU A 340 -17.39 17.25 19.43
C GLU A 340 -18.46 17.66 18.39
N GLU A 341 -18.39 18.87 17.84
CA GLU A 341 -19.22 19.27 16.70
C GLU A 341 -18.76 18.63 15.37
N ILE A 342 -17.45 18.44 15.19
CA ILE A 342 -16.87 17.68 14.06
C ILE A 342 -17.26 16.20 14.17
N ARG A 343 -17.19 15.62 15.39
CA ARG A 343 -17.59 14.23 15.69
C ARG A 343 -19.05 13.93 15.36
N GLN A 344 -19.94 14.92 15.51
CA GLN A 344 -21.34 14.84 15.07
C GLN A 344 -21.50 14.81 13.53
N GLY A 345 -20.39 14.90 12.78
CA GLY A 345 -20.34 14.83 11.32
C GLY A 345 -20.71 13.49 10.73
N GLY A 346 -20.52 12.40 11.47
CA GLY A 346 -20.53 11.04 10.93
C GLY A 346 -19.13 10.48 10.82
N LEU A 347 -19.04 9.26 10.31
CA LEU A 347 -17.80 8.49 10.17
C LEU A 347 -16.72 9.30 9.44
N GLU A 348 -17.11 10.00 8.39
CA GLU A 348 -16.26 10.77 7.47
C GLU A 348 -15.41 11.82 8.20
N TYR A 349 -15.90 12.35 9.31
CA TYR A 349 -15.25 13.41 10.10
C TYR A 349 -14.67 12.93 11.43
N GLU A 350 -15.08 11.75 11.90
CA GLU A 350 -14.76 11.29 13.25
C GLU A 350 -13.23 11.10 13.42
N GLY A 351 -12.56 10.45 12.46
CA GLY A 351 -11.10 10.27 12.48
C GLY A 351 -10.29 11.56 12.49
N MET A 352 -10.87 12.70 12.06
CA MET A 352 -10.21 14.01 12.11
C MET A 352 -10.14 14.62 13.52
N CYS A 353 -10.91 14.09 14.48
CA CYS A 353 -11.06 14.71 15.80
C CYS A 353 -10.82 13.78 16.99
N LEU A 354 -10.96 12.46 16.85
CA LEU A 354 -10.89 11.52 17.98
C LEU A 354 -9.56 11.56 18.74
N SER A 355 -8.41 11.58 18.05
CA SER A 355 -7.09 11.61 18.70
C SER A 355 -6.93 12.88 19.58
N GLN A 356 -7.30 14.04 19.03
CA GLN A 356 -7.29 15.31 19.77
C GLN A 356 -8.29 15.32 20.94
N LEU A 357 -9.48 14.73 20.78
CA LEU A 357 -10.46 14.56 21.86
C LEU A 357 -9.93 13.64 22.97
N CYS A 358 -9.28 12.53 22.62
CA CYS A 358 -8.63 11.64 23.59
C CYS A 358 -7.58 12.38 24.42
N MET A 359 -6.73 13.20 23.79
CA MET A 359 -5.76 14.02 24.51
C MET A 359 -6.43 15.01 25.46
N LEU A 360 -7.40 15.80 24.98
CA LEU A 360 -8.07 16.83 25.80
C LEU A 360 -8.90 16.22 26.94
N TYR A 361 -9.58 15.09 26.71
CA TYR A 361 -10.27 14.37 27.77
C TYR A 361 -9.32 13.67 28.74
N LEU A 362 -8.11 13.28 28.31
CA LEU A 362 -7.07 12.81 29.22
C LEU A 362 -6.58 13.95 30.12
N GLU A 363 -6.41 15.17 29.60
CA GLU A 363 -6.07 16.38 30.37
C GLU A 363 -7.19 16.76 31.35
N GLU A 364 -8.46 16.81 30.92
CA GLU A 364 -9.61 17.04 31.82
C GLU A 364 -9.83 15.91 32.85
N GLY A 365 -9.10 14.79 32.77
CA GLY A 365 -9.27 13.63 33.64
C GLY A 365 -10.55 12.81 33.37
N ASN A 366 -11.19 13.03 32.22
CA ASN A 366 -12.35 12.27 31.75
C ASN A 366 -11.92 10.92 31.15
N LEU A 367 -11.24 10.11 31.95
CA LEU A 367 -10.65 8.81 31.54
C LEU A 367 -11.69 7.84 30.96
N ALA A 368 -12.96 7.97 31.36
CA ALA A 368 -14.04 7.10 30.90
C ALA A 368 -14.45 7.38 29.43
N GLU A 369 -14.46 8.64 28.98
CA GLU A 369 -14.76 8.96 27.59
C GLU A 369 -13.56 8.64 26.68
N VAL A 370 -12.31 8.84 27.15
CA VAL A 370 -11.10 8.37 26.43
C VAL A 370 -11.16 6.85 26.25
N GLU A 371 -11.41 6.10 27.33
CA GLU A 371 -11.51 4.64 27.26
C GLU A 371 -12.63 4.19 26.30
N LYS A 372 -13.77 4.88 26.28
CA LYS A 372 -14.86 4.61 25.35
C LYS A 372 -14.46 4.87 23.89
N ILE A 373 -13.93 6.07 23.59
CA ILE A 373 -13.47 6.45 22.24
C ILE A 373 -12.47 5.43 21.70
N CYS A 374 -11.42 5.12 22.46
CA CYS A 374 -10.39 4.19 22.01
C CYS A 374 -10.91 2.77 21.83
N ASN A 375 -11.78 2.28 22.71
CA ASN A 375 -12.38 0.95 22.54
C ASN A 375 -13.33 0.88 21.33
N ASP A 376 -14.07 1.94 21.03
CA ASP A 376 -14.95 1.96 19.86
C ASP A 376 -14.15 2.10 18.55
N ALA A 377 -13.10 2.93 18.54
CA ALA A 377 -12.19 3.06 17.41
C ALA A 377 -11.40 1.77 17.12
N LEU A 378 -10.87 1.08 18.14
CA LEU A 378 -10.14 -0.18 17.97
C LEU A 378 -11.03 -1.37 17.55
N LYS A 379 -12.36 -1.30 17.76
CA LYS A 379 -13.30 -2.28 17.17
C LYS A 379 -13.44 -2.08 15.66
N ALA A 380 -13.37 -0.85 15.18
CA ALA A 380 -13.44 -0.51 13.77
C ALA A 380 -12.09 -0.73 13.06
N ALA A 381 -11.00 -0.24 13.67
CA ALA A 381 -9.64 -0.27 13.14
C ALA A 381 -8.65 -0.81 14.21
N PRO A 382 -8.51 -2.14 14.37
CA PRO A 382 -7.66 -2.74 15.40
C PRO A 382 -6.15 -2.48 15.24
N GLU A 383 -5.72 -1.90 14.12
CA GLU A 383 -4.34 -1.51 13.81
C GLU A 383 -4.02 -0.03 14.16
N SER A 384 -5.00 0.76 14.60
CA SER A 384 -4.80 2.18 14.97
C SER A 384 -3.99 2.34 16.26
N ILE A 385 -2.68 2.60 16.10
CA ILE A 385 -1.70 2.64 17.20
C ILE A 385 -2.04 3.69 18.26
N ASP A 386 -2.42 4.90 17.84
CA ASP A 386 -2.71 6.03 18.72
C ASP A 386 -3.72 5.68 19.83
N TYR A 387 -4.73 4.86 19.52
CA TYR A 387 -5.74 4.47 20.50
C TYR A 387 -5.24 3.46 21.53
N TYR A 388 -4.24 2.62 21.20
CA TYR A 388 -3.55 1.83 22.22
C TYR A 388 -2.74 2.73 23.15
N GLU A 389 -2.04 3.74 22.63
CA GLU A 389 -1.29 4.72 23.44
C GLU A 389 -2.20 5.45 24.43
N TYR A 390 -3.35 5.97 23.97
CA TYR A 390 -4.32 6.62 24.86
C TYR A 390 -4.92 5.64 25.88
N LEU A 391 -5.17 4.37 25.53
CA LEU A 391 -5.60 3.36 26.51
C LEU A 391 -4.52 3.04 27.55
N MET A 392 -3.24 2.96 27.16
CA MET A 392 -2.12 2.83 28.10
C MET A 392 -2.11 4.01 29.07
N LYS A 393 -2.18 5.25 28.57
CA LYS A 393 -2.25 6.48 29.38
C LYS A 393 -3.43 6.47 30.34
N VAL A 394 -4.60 6.01 29.90
CA VAL A 394 -5.77 5.81 30.79
C VAL A 394 -5.48 4.79 31.89
N LYS A 395 -4.87 3.63 31.60
CA LYS A 395 -4.57 2.63 32.63
C LYS A 395 -3.46 3.08 33.59
N ILE A 396 -2.45 3.80 33.10
CA ILE A 396 -1.44 4.48 33.92
C ILE A 396 -2.15 5.44 34.91
N ARG A 397 -3.02 6.34 34.41
CA ARG A 397 -3.78 7.28 35.26
C ARG A 397 -4.81 6.63 36.19
N GLN A 398 -5.28 5.41 35.89
CA GLN A 398 -6.08 4.59 36.80
C GLN A 398 -5.23 3.93 37.92
N GLY A 399 -3.90 4.10 37.93
CA GLY A 399 -2.99 3.41 38.85
C GLY A 399 -2.78 1.94 38.51
N ARG A 400 -2.92 1.57 37.23
CA ARG A 400 -2.93 0.20 36.72
C ARG A 400 -1.84 -0.04 35.64
N PRO A 401 -0.54 0.20 35.93
CA PRO A 401 0.52 0.07 34.94
C PRO A 401 0.69 -1.35 34.38
N GLN A 402 0.33 -2.40 35.14
CA GLN A 402 0.35 -3.78 34.64
C GLN A 402 -0.69 -4.02 33.52
N ASP A 403 -1.86 -3.38 33.62
CA ASP A 403 -2.90 -3.47 32.58
C ASP A 403 -2.52 -2.62 31.35
N ALA A 404 -1.76 -1.53 31.54
CA ALA A 404 -1.17 -0.75 30.45
C ALA A 404 -0.12 -1.56 29.67
N LEU A 405 0.71 -2.37 30.33
CA LEU A 405 1.64 -3.28 29.63
C LEU A 405 0.92 -4.35 28.82
N GLU A 406 -0.22 -4.88 29.29
CA GLU A 406 -1.03 -5.81 28.49
C GLU A 406 -1.58 -5.13 27.21
N ILE A 407 -1.98 -3.87 27.29
CA ILE A 407 -2.39 -3.06 26.13
C ILE A 407 -1.21 -2.85 25.16
N TYR A 408 0.00 -2.61 25.66
CA TYR A 408 1.22 -2.55 24.82
C TYR A 408 1.44 -3.85 24.04
N TYR A 409 1.34 -5.01 24.70
CA TYR A 409 1.52 -6.31 24.02
C TYR A 409 0.38 -6.64 23.05
N GLN A 410 -0.80 -6.02 23.20
CA GLN A 410 -1.88 -6.09 22.20
C GLN A 410 -1.56 -5.20 20.98
N ALA A 411 -1.06 -3.99 21.21
CA ALA A 411 -0.60 -3.11 20.14
C ALA A 411 0.55 -3.73 19.32
N GLU A 412 1.55 -4.30 19.99
CA GLU A 412 2.68 -5.00 19.36
C GLU A 412 2.20 -6.11 18.40
N LYS A 413 1.25 -6.95 18.86
CA LYS A 413 0.62 -8.01 18.05
C LYS A 413 -0.23 -7.47 16.90
N ALA A 414 -0.93 -6.35 17.08
CA ALA A 414 -1.71 -5.73 16.01
C ALA A 414 -0.81 -5.16 14.90
N VAL A 415 0.31 -4.53 15.27
CA VAL A 415 1.20 -3.82 14.36
C VAL A 415 2.22 -4.75 13.66
N ALA A 416 2.53 -5.90 14.26
CA ALA A 416 3.42 -6.93 13.66
C ALA A 416 2.96 -7.49 12.30
N LEU A 417 1.81 -7.04 11.78
CA LEU A 417 1.20 -7.48 10.53
C LEU A 417 1.25 -6.42 9.40
N VAL A 418 1.66 -5.18 9.70
CA VAL A 418 1.41 -4.01 8.82
C VAL A 418 2.55 -3.74 7.82
N TYR A 419 3.80 -4.10 8.15
CA TYR A 419 5.00 -3.71 7.39
C TYR A 419 5.87 -4.89 6.92
N TYR A 420 5.35 -5.67 5.97
CA TYR A 420 6.20 -6.57 5.16
C TYR A 420 5.79 -6.52 3.68
N PRO A 421 6.67 -5.97 2.86
CA PRO A 421 7.33 -6.80 1.86
C PRO A 421 8.85 -6.88 2.13
N VAL A 422 9.34 -8.05 2.52
CA VAL A 422 10.79 -8.33 2.38
C VAL A 422 11.10 -8.31 0.89
N ASP A 423 11.98 -7.42 0.43
CA ASP A 423 12.61 -7.58 -0.89
C ASP A 423 13.54 -8.81 -0.82
N PRO A 424 13.19 -9.93 -1.49
CA PRO A 424 13.95 -11.17 -1.39
C PRO A 424 15.31 -11.10 -2.12
N THR A 425 15.61 -10.00 -2.81
CA THR A 425 16.86 -9.77 -3.55
C THR A 425 17.85 -8.87 -2.81
N THR A 426 17.39 -7.99 -1.91
CA THR A 426 18.28 -7.07 -1.18
C THR A 426 18.45 -7.43 0.30
N GLY A 427 17.51 -8.15 0.92
CA GLY A 427 17.61 -8.56 2.34
C GLY A 427 17.51 -7.39 3.34
N LEU A 428 17.30 -6.17 2.85
CA LEU A 428 17.02 -4.99 3.66
C LEU A 428 15.51 -4.92 3.89
N GLY A 429 15.03 -5.62 4.92
CA GLY A 429 13.73 -5.29 5.50
C GLY A 429 13.82 -3.92 6.17
N GLU A 430 12.83 -3.05 5.92
CA GLU A 430 12.66 -1.87 6.76
C GLU A 430 12.46 -2.33 8.20
N SER A 431 13.28 -1.81 9.12
CA SER A 431 13.27 -2.28 10.50
C SER A 431 11.93 -1.96 11.14
N TYR A 432 11.23 -3.01 11.58
CA TYR A 432 10.06 -2.90 12.44
C TYR A 432 10.36 -1.93 13.59
N SER A 433 9.60 -0.85 13.67
CA SER A 433 9.70 0.16 14.72
C SER A 433 8.31 0.37 15.31
N ILE A 434 8.06 -0.26 16.46
CA ILE A 434 6.97 0.15 17.36
C ILE A 434 7.12 1.67 17.55
N PRO A 435 6.08 2.49 17.37
CA PRO A 435 6.21 3.94 17.53
C PRO A 435 6.82 4.32 18.86
N TYR A 436 7.76 5.25 18.81
CA TYR A 436 8.56 5.66 19.96
C TYR A 436 7.68 6.16 21.13
N THR A 437 6.47 6.65 20.86
CA THR A 437 5.50 7.05 21.89
C THR A 437 4.98 5.86 22.72
N LEU A 438 4.63 4.72 22.09
CA LEU A 438 4.29 3.49 22.83
C LEU A 438 5.46 2.98 23.68
N LEU A 439 6.70 3.12 23.21
CA LEU A 439 7.90 2.79 23.98
C LEU A 439 8.09 3.74 25.18
N THR A 440 7.73 5.03 25.04
CA THR A 440 7.68 5.97 26.17
C THR A 440 6.69 5.49 27.23
N GLU A 441 5.47 5.11 26.83
CA GLU A 441 4.45 4.66 27.79
C GLU A 441 4.81 3.32 28.43
N LYS A 442 5.47 2.40 27.69
CA LYS A 442 6.05 1.17 28.24
C LYS A 442 7.09 1.48 29.33
N ALA A 443 7.98 2.45 29.07
CA ALA A 443 8.98 2.87 30.05
C ALA A 443 8.33 3.44 31.32
N VAL A 444 7.30 4.28 31.18
CA VAL A 444 6.50 4.79 32.31
C VAL A 444 5.86 3.65 33.10
N CYS A 445 5.32 2.63 32.43
CA CYS A 445 4.74 1.46 33.11
C CYS A 445 5.77 0.68 33.92
N HIS A 446 6.93 0.36 33.34
CA HIS A 446 8.02 -0.32 34.04
C HIS A 446 8.54 0.53 35.21
N ALA A 447 8.67 1.85 35.04
CA ALA A 447 9.10 2.75 36.09
C ALA A 447 8.15 2.76 37.30
N LEU A 448 6.83 2.82 37.05
CA LEU A 448 5.79 2.72 38.08
C LEU A 448 5.70 1.34 38.74
N LEU A 449 6.20 0.28 38.09
CA LEU A 449 6.32 -1.07 38.65
C LEU A 449 7.65 -1.29 39.40
N GLY A 450 8.56 -0.31 39.42
CA GLY A 450 9.89 -0.44 40.01
C GLY A 450 10.86 -1.31 39.20
N GLN A 451 10.57 -1.52 37.92
CA GLN A 451 11.36 -2.32 36.98
C GLN A 451 12.39 -1.41 36.28
N GLU A 452 13.44 -1.04 37.01
CA GLU A 452 14.36 0.04 36.65
C GLU A 452 15.11 -0.24 35.32
N ALA A 453 15.55 -1.49 35.10
CA ALA A 453 16.29 -1.87 33.88
C ALA A 453 15.39 -1.89 32.64
N GLU A 454 14.18 -2.43 32.76
CA GLU A 454 13.18 -2.48 31.70
C GLU A 454 12.64 -1.08 31.34
N ALA A 455 12.56 -0.18 32.33
CA ALA A 455 12.20 1.22 32.12
C ALA A 455 13.27 1.98 31.32
N LEU A 456 14.54 1.84 31.70
CA LEU A 456 15.66 2.45 30.98
C LEU A 456 15.77 1.91 29.55
N ALA A 457 15.77 0.60 29.37
CA ALA A 457 15.85 -0.01 28.04
C ALA A 457 14.72 0.45 27.09
N ALA A 458 13.49 0.60 27.61
CA ALA A 458 12.35 1.07 26.82
C ALA A 458 12.45 2.57 26.46
N ILE A 459 12.92 3.43 27.37
CA ILE A 459 13.04 4.87 27.08
C ILE A 459 14.25 5.20 26.21
N ASP A 460 15.35 4.44 26.33
CA ASP A 460 16.51 4.55 25.45
C ASP A 460 16.15 4.17 24.01
N GLN A 461 15.39 3.07 23.85
CA GLN A 461 14.86 2.67 22.54
C GLN A 461 13.90 3.72 21.95
N SER A 462 13.03 4.30 22.78
CA SER A 462 12.13 5.40 22.36
C SER A 462 12.93 6.60 21.86
N TYR A 463 13.87 7.11 22.66
CA TYR A 463 14.66 8.31 22.36
C TYR A 463 15.57 8.12 21.14
N ALA A 464 16.11 6.91 20.94
CA ALA A 464 16.92 6.57 19.76
C ALA A 464 16.12 6.51 18.45
N GLN A 465 14.81 6.22 18.51
CA GLN A 465 13.93 6.18 17.33
C GLN A 465 13.38 7.56 16.96
N GLY A 466 13.17 8.44 17.93
CA GLY A 466 12.65 9.79 17.70
C GLY A 466 12.61 10.62 18.98
N ILE A 467 12.72 11.94 18.84
CA ILE A 467 12.72 12.87 19.96
C ILE A 467 11.52 13.82 19.81
N ASN A 468 10.65 13.85 20.81
CA ASN A 468 9.65 14.88 21.02
C ASN A 468 9.71 15.39 22.48
N ILE A 469 8.97 16.46 22.81
CA ILE A 469 9.10 17.10 24.13
C ILE A 469 8.69 16.14 25.26
N HIS A 470 7.64 15.34 25.06
CA HIS A 470 7.17 14.36 26.04
C HIS A 470 8.20 13.26 26.31
N ASN A 471 8.67 12.54 25.27
CA ASN A 471 9.60 11.44 25.49
C ASN A 471 10.98 11.90 25.93
N ALA A 472 11.41 13.11 25.55
CA ALA A 472 12.62 13.74 26.08
C ALA A 472 12.48 14.08 27.58
N ASN A 473 11.35 14.64 28.01
CA ASN A 473 11.07 14.88 29.43
C ASN A 473 11.03 13.56 30.24
N VAL A 474 10.42 12.50 29.69
CA VAL A 474 10.42 11.16 30.33
C VAL A 474 11.83 10.56 30.38
N TYR A 475 12.59 10.62 29.28
CA TYR A 475 13.99 10.17 29.22
C TYR A 475 14.84 10.87 30.29
N ALA A 476 14.78 12.20 30.33
CA ALA A 476 15.48 13.00 31.33
C ALA A 476 15.09 12.60 32.77
N LEU A 477 13.79 12.43 33.04
CA LEU A 477 13.29 12.06 34.36
C LEU A 477 13.73 10.66 34.79
N LEU A 478 13.60 9.64 33.92
CA LEU A 478 13.96 8.27 34.27
C LEU A 478 15.48 8.09 34.40
N HIS A 479 16.27 8.73 33.53
CA HIS A 479 17.73 8.76 33.67
C HIS A 479 18.16 9.44 34.96
N TYR A 480 17.54 10.57 35.34
CA TYR A 480 17.81 11.21 36.62
C TYR A 480 17.48 10.29 37.81
N VAL A 481 16.29 9.69 37.83
CA VAL A 481 15.82 8.89 38.98
C VAL A 481 16.60 7.58 39.14
N TYR A 482 17.06 6.96 38.06
CA TYR A 482 17.71 5.65 38.11
C TYR A 482 19.25 5.71 38.02
N HIS A 483 19.87 6.53 37.16
CA HIS A 483 21.35 6.59 37.13
C HIS A 483 21.96 7.29 38.34
N VAL A 484 21.25 8.19 39.02
CA VAL A 484 21.70 8.76 40.30
C VAL A 484 21.75 7.72 41.43
N LYS A 485 21.11 6.54 41.28
CA LYS A 485 21.18 5.43 42.25
C LYS A 485 22.40 4.50 42.10
N GLY A 486 23.29 4.75 41.14
CA GLY A 486 24.65 4.17 41.16
C GLY A 486 24.80 2.76 40.59
N THR A 487 24.09 2.44 39.50
CA THR A 487 24.41 1.28 38.65
C THR A 487 25.08 1.73 37.35
N GLU A 488 26.17 1.05 36.98
CA GLU A 488 26.84 1.24 35.69
C GLU A 488 25.87 0.90 34.53
N PRO A 489 25.90 1.65 33.42
CA PRO A 489 25.03 1.39 32.27
C PRO A 489 25.39 0.06 31.58
N VAL A 490 24.38 -0.79 31.36
CA VAL A 490 24.51 -2.03 30.58
C VAL A 490 24.32 -1.70 29.10
N TYR A 491 25.38 -1.27 28.43
CA TYR A 491 25.39 -1.15 26.97
C TYR A 491 25.61 -2.54 26.34
N GLU A 492 24.59 -3.09 25.68
CA GLU A 492 24.83 -4.11 24.65
C GLU A 492 25.50 -3.46 23.42
N GLU A 493 26.42 -4.18 22.77
CA GLU A 493 27.54 -3.62 21.98
C GLU A 493 27.20 -2.81 20.69
N ASN A 494 25.94 -2.50 20.42
CA ASN A 494 25.49 -1.90 19.15
C ASN A 494 25.03 -0.43 19.20
N ILE A 495 25.00 0.24 20.36
CA ILE A 495 24.67 1.68 20.46
C ILE A 495 25.92 2.50 20.85
N LYS A 496 26.73 2.85 19.84
CA LYS A 496 27.85 3.79 20.00
C LYS A 496 27.42 5.23 19.79
N ILE A 497 26.76 5.82 20.79
CA ILE A 497 26.57 7.27 20.87
C ILE A 497 26.87 7.70 22.33
N LEU A 498 27.87 8.58 22.47
CA LEU A 498 28.34 9.28 23.70
C LEU A 498 29.27 8.50 24.66
N ASP A 499 30.58 8.57 24.39
CA ASP A 499 31.71 8.12 25.25
C ASP A 499 32.04 9.10 26.42
N SER A 500 31.08 9.88 26.92
CA SER A 500 31.29 10.82 28.05
C SER A 500 30.18 10.77 29.09
N VAL A 501 30.58 10.95 30.36
CA VAL A 501 29.76 10.71 31.57
C VAL A 501 28.81 11.89 31.83
N ASP A 502 27.92 12.15 30.88
CA ASP A 502 26.77 13.04 31.04
C ASP A 502 25.52 12.15 31.16
N ASN A 503 24.73 12.34 32.21
CA ASN A 503 23.51 11.56 32.39
C ASN A 503 22.47 11.93 31.31
N GLY A 504 21.47 11.06 31.09
CA GLY A 504 20.45 11.33 30.07
C GLY A 504 19.65 12.62 30.31
N TYR A 505 19.61 13.13 31.54
CA TYR A 505 19.02 14.42 31.88
C TYR A 505 19.83 15.61 31.30
N ASP A 506 21.14 15.66 31.52
CA ASP A 506 22.02 16.71 31.00
C ASP A 506 22.04 16.73 29.45
N THR A 507 21.93 15.55 28.83
CA THR A 507 21.73 15.42 27.38
C THR A 507 20.47 16.17 26.92
N VAL A 508 19.32 15.92 27.54
CA VAL A 508 18.06 16.59 27.18
C VAL A 508 18.09 18.08 27.48
N VAL A 509 18.67 18.50 28.61
CA VAL A 509 18.87 19.93 28.94
C VAL A 509 19.63 20.64 27.82
N SER A 510 20.74 20.08 27.33
CA SER A 510 21.52 20.70 26.25
C SER A 510 20.75 20.85 24.92
N VAL A 511 19.88 19.88 24.60
CA VAL A 511 18.99 19.93 23.43
C VAL A 511 17.93 21.01 23.62
N PHE A 512 17.30 21.05 24.79
CA PHE A 512 16.23 21.99 25.12
C PHE A 512 16.72 23.44 25.16
N GLU A 513 17.88 23.71 25.77
CA GLU A 513 18.55 25.02 25.75
C GLU A 513 18.81 25.49 24.31
N THR A 514 19.28 24.60 23.43
CA THR A 514 19.53 24.91 22.02
C THR A 514 18.23 25.26 21.27
N SER A 515 17.11 24.65 21.65
CA SER A 515 15.78 24.90 21.05
C SER A 515 14.95 25.98 21.75
N SER A 516 15.46 26.62 22.82
CA SER A 516 14.69 27.55 23.67
C SER A 516 13.43 26.92 24.29
N VAL A 517 13.48 25.63 24.59
CA VAL A 517 12.45 24.86 25.32
C VAL A 517 12.90 24.73 26.78
N GLU A 518 11.97 24.77 27.74
CA GLU A 518 12.28 24.50 29.15
C GLU A 518 11.97 23.03 29.50
N ILE A 519 12.76 22.42 30.41
CA ILE A 519 12.39 21.13 31.00
C ILE A 519 11.06 21.30 31.76
N ASN A 520 10.15 20.33 31.62
CA ASN A 520 8.84 20.40 32.24
C ASN A 520 8.94 20.56 33.77
N LYS A 521 8.09 21.43 34.33
CA LYS A 521 8.08 21.79 35.76
C LYS A 521 7.84 20.60 36.69
N ASP A 522 7.13 19.57 36.23
CA ASP A 522 6.90 18.35 37.01
C ASP A 522 8.13 17.43 37.04
N VAL A 523 8.95 17.43 35.98
CA VAL A 523 10.29 16.79 36.01
C VAL A 523 11.18 17.50 37.03
N GLN A 524 11.22 18.84 37.01
CA GLN A 524 11.94 19.64 38.01
C GLN A 524 11.44 19.40 39.45
N ALA A 525 10.12 19.27 39.64
CA ALA A 525 9.54 18.98 40.95
C ALA A 525 9.94 17.59 41.48
N VAL A 526 10.06 16.56 40.63
CA VAL A 526 10.60 15.25 41.07
C VAL A 526 12.08 15.34 41.40
N ILE A 527 12.87 16.04 40.58
CA ILE A 527 14.31 16.28 40.82
C ILE A 527 14.55 16.98 42.16
N ASN A 528 13.72 17.96 42.51
CA ASN A 528 13.78 18.68 43.78
C ASN A 528 13.19 17.88 44.98
N GLY A 529 12.62 16.69 44.75
CA GLY A 529 11.99 15.86 45.77
C GLY A 529 10.62 16.36 46.24
N GLU A 530 9.97 17.24 45.48
CA GLU A 530 8.65 17.83 45.75
C GLU A 530 7.51 16.93 45.25
N LYS A 531 7.75 16.12 44.20
CA LYS A 531 6.81 15.15 43.62
C LYS A 531 7.44 13.75 43.54
N THR A 532 6.61 12.72 43.53
CA THR A 532 7.01 11.34 43.16
C THR A 532 6.70 11.04 41.69
N LEU A 533 7.23 9.93 41.16
CA LEU A 533 6.83 9.43 39.83
C LEU A 533 5.33 9.14 39.74
N GLU A 534 4.70 8.70 40.83
CA GLU A 534 3.26 8.49 40.91
C GLU A 534 2.48 9.82 40.83
N ASP A 535 3.00 10.87 41.47
CA ASP A 535 2.39 12.21 41.41
C ASP A 535 2.48 12.83 40.01
N VAL A 536 3.49 12.48 39.22
CA VAL A 536 3.64 12.93 37.83
C VAL A 536 2.82 12.07 36.87
N PHE A 537 3.05 10.76 36.82
CA PHE A 537 2.45 9.91 35.77
C PHE A 537 1.01 9.47 36.06
N VAL A 538 0.63 9.27 37.33
CA VAL A 538 -0.72 8.84 37.70
C VAL A 538 -1.62 10.05 38.00
N ARG A 539 -1.10 10.99 38.81
CA ARG A 539 -1.87 12.15 39.31
C ARG A 539 -1.66 13.45 38.53
N GLY A 540 -0.64 13.53 37.67
CA GLY A 540 -0.31 14.75 36.94
C GLY A 540 -1.50 15.25 36.12
N GLU A 541 -1.71 16.55 36.14
CA GLU A 541 -2.80 17.21 35.41
C GLU A 541 -2.45 17.40 33.92
N VAL A 542 -1.17 17.32 33.56
CA VAL A 542 -0.66 17.44 32.19
C VAL A 542 0.41 16.38 31.97
N TYR A 543 0.19 15.50 30.99
CA TYR A 543 1.24 14.61 30.49
C TYR A 543 2.33 15.48 29.85
N LEU A 544 3.56 15.37 30.37
CA LEU A 544 4.67 16.34 30.29
C LEU A 544 4.76 17.13 28.95
N LYS A 545 4.05 18.27 28.89
CA LYS A 545 4.14 19.29 27.83
C LYS A 545 5.47 20.03 27.85
#